data_AF-A0A224Y157-F1
#
_entry.id   AF-A0A224Y157-F1
#
_cell.length_a   1.000
_cell.length_b   1.000
_cell.length_c   1.000
_cell.angle_alpha   90.00
_cell.angle_beta   90.00
_cell.angle_gamma   90.00
#
_symmetry.space_group_name_H-M   'P 1'
#
loop_
_entity.id
_entity.type
_entity.pdbx_description
1 polymer ?
#
loop_
_entity_poly.entity_id
_entity_poly.type
_entity_poly.pdbx_seq_one_letter_code
_entity_poly.pdbx_strand_id
1 'polypeptide(L)'
;MLSKLLVLLNLLIAVNVLAEWNSNDFMKREHSLIKPYQGTGMMVPFWDFHGSTFVTPNHVRITPDRQSQQGALWNSVPCNVISWEMQVQFKIHGHGKDLFGDGMAIW
;
A
#
# COMPACT_ATOMS: atom_id res chain seq x y z
N MET A 1 27.80 25.88 -33.27
CA MET A 1 26.52 25.16 -33.42
C MET A 1 26.58 23.79 -32.75
N LEU A 2 27.60 22.97 -33.04
CA LEU A 2 27.80 21.64 -32.46
C LEU A 2 27.98 21.62 -30.92
N SER A 3 28.74 22.56 -30.35
CA SER A 3 28.93 22.66 -28.90
C SER A 3 27.64 22.94 -28.13
N LYS A 4 26.78 23.82 -28.66
CA LYS A 4 25.45 24.11 -28.08
C LYS A 4 24.55 22.88 -28.13
N LEU A 5 24.60 22.09 -29.21
CA LEU A 5 23.85 20.84 -29.35
C LEU A 5 24.31 19.79 -28.34
N LEU A 6 25.62 19.66 -28.14
CA LEU A 6 26.20 18.73 -27.17
C LEU A 6 25.79 19.08 -25.74
N VAL A 7 25.78 20.37 -25.39
CA VAL A 7 25.32 20.85 -24.09
C VAL A 7 23.83 20.54 -23.89
N LEU A 8 22.99 20.76 -24.91
CA LEU A 8 21.56 20.47 -24.84
C LEU A 8 21.30 18.97 -24.63
N LEU A 9 22.05 18.11 -25.33
CA LEU A 9 21.93 16.66 -25.21
C LEU A 9 22.34 16.18 -23.82
N ASN A 10 23.45 16.69 -23.27
CA ASN A 10 23.88 16.37 -21.92
C ASN A 10 22.88 16.85 -20.86
N LEU A 11 22.27 18.03 -21.06
CA LEU A 11 21.22 18.53 -20.18
C LEU A 11 19.99 17.62 -20.21
N LEU A 12 19.57 17.17 -21.40
CA LEU A 12 18.42 16.27 -21.55
C LEU A 12 18.67 14.92 -20.87
N ILE A 13 19.88 14.36 -21.02
CA ILE A 13 20.27 13.11 -20.36
C ILE A 13 20.28 13.29 -18.84
N ALA A 14 20.86 14.38 -18.33
CA ALA A 14 20.91 14.67 -16.90
C ALA A 14 19.49 14.82 -16.31
N VAL A 15 18.58 15.51 -17.00
CA VAL A 15 17.18 15.64 -16.56
C VAL A 15 16.48 14.28 -16.47
N ASN A 16 16.66 13.39 -17.46
CA ASN A 16 16.05 12.07 -17.42
C ASN A 16 16.64 11.16 -16.33
N VAL A 17 17.96 11.27 -16.06
CA VAL A 17 18.62 10.50 -14.99
C VAL A 17 18.21 11.01 -13.60
N LEU A 18 17.98 12.31 -13.46
CA LEU A 18 17.53 12.92 -12.20
C LEU A 18 16.01 12.93 -12.03
N ALA A 19 15.26 12.55 -13.07
CA ALA A 19 13.81 12.39 -13.00
C ALA A 19 13.49 11.11 -12.21
N GLU A 20 13.35 11.26 -10.90
CA GLU A 20 12.83 10.21 -10.04
C GLU A 20 11.31 10.14 -10.18
N TRP A 21 10.76 8.94 -10.40
CA TRP A 21 9.32 8.74 -10.41
C TRP A 21 8.75 9.01 -9.02
N ASN A 22 8.11 10.17 -8.83
CA ASN A 22 7.48 10.56 -7.58
C ASN A 22 6.01 10.15 -7.53
N SER A 23 5.71 8.97 -7.00
CA SER A 23 4.33 8.50 -6.80
C SER A 23 3.58 9.24 -5.69
N ASN A 24 4.28 10.02 -4.84
CA ASN A 24 3.64 10.71 -3.72
C ASN A 24 2.65 11.79 -4.18
N ASP A 25 2.88 12.40 -5.34
CA ASP A 25 2.00 13.44 -5.90
C ASP A 25 0.62 12.87 -6.32
N PHE A 26 0.53 11.56 -6.52
CA PHE A 26 -0.69 10.86 -6.93
C PHE A 26 -1.36 10.07 -5.80
N MET A 27 -0.74 10.03 -4.61
CA MET A 27 -1.24 9.23 -3.49
C MET A 27 -2.58 9.78 -2.98
N LYS A 28 -3.58 8.89 -2.91
CA LYS A 28 -4.91 9.19 -2.36
C LYS A 28 -4.96 8.78 -0.91
N ARG A 29 -4.91 9.74 0.01
CA ARG A 29 -4.82 9.52 1.46
C ARG A 29 -6.02 8.74 1.98
N GLU A 30 -7.20 9.05 1.47
CA GLU A 30 -8.49 8.42 1.78
C GLU A 30 -8.56 6.96 1.34
N HIS A 31 -7.77 6.55 0.35
CA HIS A 31 -7.67 5.16 -0.13
C HIS A 31 -6.36 4.48 0.29
N SER A 32 -5.62 5.08 1.24
CA SER A 32 -4.29 4.60 1.65
C SER A 32 -4.26 4.21 3.12
N LEU A 33 -3.73 3.03 3.39
CA LEU A 33 -3.44 2.52 4.73
C LEU A 33 -1.94 2.65 5.02
N ILE A 34 -1.55 3.64 5.84
CA ILE A 34 -0.14 3.98 6.12
C ILE A 34 0.06 4.13 7.62
N LYS A 35 1.23 3.71 8.12
CA LYS A 35 1.61 3.80 9.55
C LYS A 35 1.63 5.26 10.05
N PRO A 36 1.39 5.49 11.36
CA PRO A 36 0.87 4.52 12.32
C PRO A 36 -0.60 4.23 12.02
N TYR A 37 -0.97 2.95 11.93
CA TYR A 37 -2.32 2.54 11.53
C TYR A 37 -3.37 2.82 12.62
N GLN A 38 -3.08 3.63 13.62
CA GLN A 38 -4.01 4.02 14.68
C GLN A 38 -4.09 5.54 14.68
N GLY A 39 -5.30 6.08 14.58
CA GLY A 39 -5.57 7.49 14.80
C GLY A 39 -5.69 7.81 16.30
N THR A 40 -6.45 8.86 16.63
CA THR A 40 -6.79 9.16 18.02
C THR A 40 -7.77 8.10 18.54
N GLY A 41 -7.28 7.13 19.32
CA GLY A 41 -8.07 6.01 19.84
C GLY A 41 -7.94 4.74 19.00
N MET A 42 -8.99 3.91 18.97
CA MET A 42 -8.99 2.60 18.27
C MET A 42 -9.39 2.67 16.79
N MET A 43 -9.61 3.86 16.23
CA MET A 43 -10.12 4.02 14.86
C MET A 43 -8.99 4.28 13.86
N VAL A 44 -9.19 3.79 12.63
CA VAL A 44 -8.34 4.09 11.48
C VAL A 44 -9.17 4.90 10.48
N PRO A 45 -8.76 6.11 10.12
CA PRO A 45 -9.54 6.95 9.21
C PRO A 45 -9.81 6.24 7.88
N PHE A 46 -11.04 6.32 7.38
CA PHE A 46 -11.49 5.77 6.08
C PHE A 46 -11.48 4.24 5.94
N TRP A 47 -11.20 3.50 7.00
CA TRP A 47 -11.07 2.05 6.92
C TRP A 47 -11.89 1.37 8.00
N ASP A 48 -12.75 0.44 7.57
CA ASP A 48 -13.56 -0.41 8.43
C ASP A 48 -12.93 -1.80 8.56
N PHE A 49 -12.99 -2.38 9.76
CA PHE A 49 -12.39 -3.68 10.07
C PHE A 49 -13.47 -4.66 10.50
N HIS A 50 -13.40 -5.89 10.01
CA HIS A 50 -14.37 -6.94 10.31
C HIS A 50 -13.69 -8.24 10.73
N GLY A 51 -14.45 -9.07 11.44
CA GLY A 51 -14.06 -10.42 11.86
C GLY A 51 -12.86 -10.42 12.80
N SER A 52 -11.89 -11.28 12.50
CA SER A 52 -10.68 -11.49 13.32
C SER A 52 -9.62 -10.40 13.17
N THR A 53 -9.90 -9.34 12.41
CA THR A 53 -8.91 -8.30 12.09
C THR A 53 -8.56 -7.49 13.34
N PHE A 54 -7.26 -7.26 13.56
CA PHE A 54 -6.79 -6.34 14.60
C PHE A 54 -5.68 -5.42 14.09
N VAL A 55 -5.59 -4.26 14.73
CA VAL A 55 -4.74 -3.16 14.29
C VAL A 55 -3.73 -2.81 15.38
N THR A 56 -2.47 -2.69 14.98
CA THR A 56 -1.38 -2.17 15.81
C THR A 56 -0.78 -0.94 15.11
N PRO A 57 0.03 -0.12 15.80
CA PRO A 57 0.75 0.98 15.14
C PRO A 57 1.62 0.53 13.96
N ASN A 58 2.10 -0.72 13.99
CA ASN A 58 3.13 -1.23 13.08
C ASN A 58 2.61 -2.11 11.94
N HIS A 59 1.45 -2.76 12.12
CA HIS A 59 0.81 -3.60 11.11
C HIS A 59 -0.68 -3.79 11.42
N VAL A 60 -1.45 -4.04 10.36
CA VAL A 60 -2.79 -4.63 10.45
C VAL A 60 -2.67 -6.13 10.23
N ARG A 61 -3.30 -6.92 11.10
CA ARG A 61 -3.40 -8.37 10.93
C ARG A 61 -4.84 -8.73 10.60
N ILE A 62 -5.08 -9.25 9.40
CA ILE A 62 -6.41 -9.67 8.94
C ILE A 62 -6.84 -10.97 9.62
N THR A 63 -5.96 -11.98 9.67
CA THR A 63 -6.20 -13.24 10.39
C THR A 63 -4.96 -13.65 11.20
N PRO A 64 -5.12 -14.18 12.42
CA PRO A 64 -4.03 -14.84 13.14
C PRO A 64 -3.77 -16.25 12.59
N ASP A 65 -2.61 -16.82 12.93
CA ASP A 65 -2.24 -18.22 12.68
C ASP A 65 -3.05 -19.17 13.59
N ARG A 66 -4.36 -19.26 13.32
CA ARG A 66 -5.36 -20.09 14.00
C ARG A 66 -6.37 -20.57 12.97
N GLN A 67 -7.03 -21.68 13.27
CA GLN A 67 -8.05 -22.26 12.41
C GLN A 67 -9.31 -21.39 12.35
N SER A 68 -10.05 -21.50 11.23
CA SER A 68 -11.37 -20.92 11.03
C SER A 68 -11.43 -19.40 11.26
N GLN A 69 -10.43 -18.68 10.76
CA GLN A 69 -10.35 -17.22 10.88
C GLN A 69 -10.80 -16.56 9.60
N GLN A 70 -11.62 -15.52 9.74
CA GLN A 70 -12.02 -14.65 8.65
C GLN A 70 -11.91 -13.22 9.14
N GLY A 71 -11.22 -12.38 8.37
CA GLY A 71 -11.09 -10.97 8.64
C GLY A 71 -11.16 -10.21 7.33
N ALA A 72 -11.58 -8.96 7.43
CA ALA A 72 -11.58 -8.05 6.30
C ALA A 72 -11.20 -6.64 6.76
N LEU A 73 -10.62 -5.92 5.81
CA LEU A 73 -10.36 -4.50 5.88
C LEU A 73 -10.98 -3.86 4.64
N TRP A 74 -11.84 -2.86 4.83
CA TRP A 74 -12.61 -2.26 3.74
C TRP A 74 -12.51 -0.74 3.78
N ASN A 75 -12.27 -0.11 2.62
CA ASN A 75 -12.10 1.34 2.55
C ASN A 75 -13.44 2.05 2.41
N SER A 76 -13.93 2.74 3.44
CA SER A 76 -15.30 3.29 3.48
C SER A 76 -15.61 4.40 2.46
N VAL A 77 -14.62 4.84 1.69
CA VAL A 77 -14.76 5.88 0.66
C VAL A 77 -14.74 5.24 -0.74
N PRO A 78 -15.77 5.46 -1.58
CA PRO A 78 -15.74 4.96 -2.96
C PRO A 78 -14.58 5.54 -3.78
N CYS A 79 -13.85 4.68 -4.51
CA CYS A 79 -12.80 5.11 -5.42
C CYS A 79 -13.38 5.49 -6.79
N ASN A 80 -13.40 6.79 -7.09
CA ASN A 80 -13.88 7.33 -8.38
C ASN A 80 -12.73 7.64 -9.36
N VAL A 81 -11.52 7.14 -9.07
CA VAL A 81 -10.33 7.36 -9.89
C VAL A 81 -10.36 6.40 -11.07
N ILE A 82 -10.30 6.93 -12.30
CA ILE A 82 -10.37 6.14 -13.53
C ILE A 82 -9.12 5.27 -13.72
N SER A 83 -7.94 5.88 -13.54
CA SER A 83 -6.65 5.21 -13.66
C SER A 83 -5.95 5.23 -12.31
N TRP A 84 -5.78 4.06 -11.72
CA TRP A 84 -5.22 3.92 -10.38
C TRP A 84 -4.13 2.84 -10.35
N GLU A 85 -3.22 3.00 -9.40
CA GLU A 85 -2.24 2.00 -9.02
C GLU A 85 -2.36 1.77 -7.52
N MET A 86 -2.20 0.52 -7.09
CA MET A 86 -2.16 0.16 -5.68
C MET A 86 -0.89 -0.59 -5.36
N GLN A 87 -0.15 -0.10 -4.37
CA GLN A 87 1.04 -0.75 -3.84
C GLN A 87 0.71 -1.38 -2.48
N VAL A 88 0.79 -2.70 -2.40
CA VAL A 88 0.44 -3.46 -1.19
C VAL A 88 1.67 -4.10 -0.57
N GLN A 89 2.04 -3.64 0.62
CA GLN A 89 3.05 -4.31 1.44
C GLN A 89 2.35 -5.29 2.39
N PHE A 90 2.54 -6.59 2.16
CA PHE A 90 1.92 -7.64 2.97
C PHE A 90 2.94 -8.68 3.43
N LYS A 91 2.55 -9.48 4.43
CA LYS A 91 3.30 -10.65 4.90
C LYS A 91 2.32 -11.74 5.30
N ILE A 92 2.39 -12.89 4.64
CA ILE A 92 1.72 -14.12 5.06
C ILE A 92 2.77 -14.99 5.76
N HIS A 93 2.49 -15.41 6.99
CA HIS A 93 3.39 -16.25 7.77
C HIS A 93 2.62 -17.12 8.77
N GLY A 94 3.19 -18.25 9.16
CA GLY A 94 2.63 -19.18 10.14
C GLY A 94 3.67 -20.21 10.62
N HIS A 95 3.29 -21.06 11.56
CA HIS A 95 4.16 -22.09 12.15
C HIS A 95 3.98 -23.49 11.54
N GLY A 96 2.99 -23.66 10.65
CA GLY A 96 2.75 -24.92 9.95
C GLY A 96 3.97 -25.34 9.11
N LYS A 97 4.35 -26.61 9.19
CA LYS A 97 5.48 -27.16 8.42
C LYS A 97 5.09 -27.43 6.97
N ASP A 98 4.02 -28.20 6.76
CA ASP A 98 3.68 -28.75 5.45
C ASP A 98 2.31 -28.28 4.92
N LEU A 99 1.40 -27.88 5.83
CA LEU A 99 0.05 -27.43 5.48
C LEU A 99 -0.22 -26.05 6.09
N PHE A 100 -0.69 -25.15 5.25
CA PHE A 100 -1.09 -23.78 5.56
C PHE A 100 -2.19 -23.35 4.59
N GLY A 101 -2.97 -22.34 4.98
CA GLY A 101 -4.09 -21.85 4.17
C GLY A 101 -5.01 -20.95 5.00
N ASP A 102 -5.96 -20.26 4.38
CA ASP A 102 -6.30 -20.33 2.95
C ASP A 102 -5.53 -19.31 2.08
N GLY A 103 -5.38 -18.08 2.56
CA GLY A 103 -4.69 -17.01 1.83
C GLY A 103 -5.25 -15.62 2.13
N MET A 104 -5.05 -14.68 1.20
CA MET A 104 -5.66 -13.35 1.23
C MET A 104 -6.19 -12.96 -0.15
N ALA A 105 -7.10 -12.01 -0.16
CA ALA A 105 -7.60 -11.41 -1.38
C ALA A 105 -7.57 -9.88 -1.25
N ILE A 106 -7.45 -9.23 -2.40
CA ILE A 106 -7.43 -7.78 -2.56
C ILE A 106 -8.59 -7.46 -3.50
N TRP A 107 -9.37 -6.45 -3.14
CA TRP A 107 -10.63 -6.09 -3.79
C TRP A 107 -10.68 -4.58 -4.01
#